data_AF-A0A397DSK2-F1
#
_entry.id   AF-A0A397DSK2-F1
#
_cell.length_a   1.000
_cell.length_b   1.000
_cell.length_c   1.000
_cell.angle_alpha   90.00
_cell.angle_beta   90.00
_cell.angle_gamma   90.00
#
_symmetry.space_group_name_H-M   'P 1'
#
loop_
_entity.id
_entity.type
_entity.pdbx_description
1 polymer ?
#
loop_
_entity_poly.entity_id
_entity_poly.type
_entity_poly.pdbx_seq_one_letter_code
_entity_poly.pdbx_strand_id
1 'polypeptide(L)'
;MRPCLVTAAFLSVAGALVHSTTPLSTSPVAVNTTVAAPPPSLDPQCYLMPILVLHPSPPLPTLDCVQPPLPSEDCIKATVSATLRVLQHPTDEWTCLHDPTTSTTANMPSLRVRYRGDSSLRFTKHQYLLMFDVPTPLLAMPADTNWALHGPFIDGSMMRNHLAHWLYRRTGRYSPRSQHVALYIADPNGVPIYHGYYLLLETISYGPNRVGLALNVAADTDHSGGWAWQYNPLKYGTYSPNVVLDMYHGKFGMGARPLLMYPPGPTLSQRMRDEFVNVCHSCDEDVWAAIFERCLQGRLLEFSEHPISNFVVQNFIQRTPTSDLAETVLDELQGALWSLLSSYRAGVIWRLAELCERFKLREKSFFLALVAAIEKLEAAKPEVARRDVVSALIGLQLSNNQNSRLTLNVPGARIVETLLKFPTDVSEPIWASDNEDAKLALFEKLQGQFGSLVLDRNGSFTVLKCFDVVSVAEKRKKKVKELFSDFMDDQAPKKKRKHDKKDGKKSKKKAKADE
;
A
#
# COMPACT_ATOMS: atom_id res chain seq x y z
N MET A 1 35.00 -15.41 7.17
CA MET A 1 34.90 -15.35 8.65
C MET A 1 33.57 -15.96 9.05
N ARG A 2 33.59 -16.92 9.98
CA ARG A 2 32.44 -17.75 10.40
C ARG A 2 31.51 -16.98 11.36
N PRO A 3 30.20 -17.30 11.44
CA PRO A 3 29.31 -16.78 12.47
C PRO A 3 29.45 -17.59 13.76
N CYS A 4 29.60 -16.91 14.90
CA CYS A 4 29.60 -17.52 16.23
C CYS A 4 28.17 -17.71 16.74
N LEU A 5 27.77 -18.98 16.95
CA LEU A 5 26.70 -19.34 17.89
C LEU A 5 27.26 -19.30 19.32
N VAL A 6 26.50 -18.72 20.25
CA VAL A 6 26.71 -18.91 21.70
C VAL A 6 25.49 -19.63 22.26
N THR A 7 25.73 -20.83 22.77
CA THR A 7 24.79 -21.69 23.48
C THR A 7 24.63 -21.25 24.93
N ALA A 8 23.39 -21.18 25.43
CA ALA A 8 23.07 -20.95 26.84
C ALA A 8 23.13 -22.27 27.62
N ALA A 9 23.89 -22.29 28.71
CA ALA A 9 23.97 -23.40 29.66
C ALA A 9 23.04 -23.12 30.86
N PHE A 10 22.15 -24.08 31.15
CA PHE A 10 21.36 -24.15 32.38
C PHE A 10 22.24 -24.67 33.53
N LEU A 11 22.22 -23.98 34.67
CA LEU A 11 22.77 -24.48 35.93
C LEU A 11 21.64 -24.56 36.96
N SER A 12 21.29 -25.80 37.29
CA SER A 12 20.47 -26.21 38.44
C SER A 12 21.38 -26.31 39.66
N VAL A 13 20.97 -25.71 40.78
CA VAL A 13 21.61 -25.92 42.08
C VAL A 13 20.55 -26.39 43.07
N ALA A 14 20.74 -27.60 43.56
CA ALA A 14 20.03 -28.20 44.70
C ALA A 14 20.99 -28.26 45.90
N GLY A 15 20.45 -28.03 47.11
CA GLY A 15 21.12 -28.26 48.39
C GLY A 15 20.24 -27.72 49.53
N ALA A 16 19.43 -28.54 50.20
CA ALA A 16 19.73 -29.43 51.32
C ALA A 16 19.33 -28.78 52.67
N LEU A 17 18.24 -29.31 53.25
CA LEU A 17 17.74 -28.98 54.59
C LEU A 17 18.68 -29.52 55.68
N VAL A 18 18.88 -28.72 56.73
CA VAL A 18 19.35 -29.21 58.04
C VAL A 18 18.40 -28.67 59.12
N HIS A 19 17.81 -29.59 59.88
CA HIS A 19 17.02 -29.31 61.08
C HIS A 19 17.96 -29.12 62.28
N SER A 20 17.74 -28.09 63.09
CA SER A 20 18.19 -28.03 64.49
C SER A 20 17.09 -27.48 65.38
N THR A 21 16.64 -28.29 66.32
CA THR A 21 15.64 -27.99 67.36
C THR A 21 16.34 -27.51 68.64
N THR A 22 15.78 -26.50 69.33
CA THR A 22 15.76 -26.29 70.81
C THR A 22 15.04 -24.96 71.15
N PRO A 23 14.51 -24.75 72.39
CA PRO A 23 13.09 -24.44 72.60
C PRO A 23 12.76 -22.98 73.00
N LEU A 24 11.45 -22.70 73.00
CA LEU A 24 10.81 -21.42 73.32
C LEU A 24 11.10 -20.90 74.74
N SER A 25 11.24 -19.57 74.84
CA SER A 25 10.94 -18.79 76.04
C SER A 25 9.93 -17.69 75.68
N THR A 26 8.84 -17.63 76.44
CA THR A 26 7.68 -16.78 76.27
C THR A 26 7.79 -15.49 77.09
N SER A 27 7.58 -14.33 76.45
CA SER A 27 6.91 -13.16 77.03
C SER A 27 6.51 -12.16 75.93
N PRO A 28 5.30 -11.59 75.96
CA PRO A 28 4.77 -10.80 74.85
C PRO A 28 5.23 -9.35 74.96
N VAL A 29 6.05 -8.90 74.02
CA VAL A 29 6.23 -7.47 73.77
C VAL A 29 5.21 -7.08 72.70
N ALA A 30 4.24 -6.26 73.08
CA ALA A 30 3.34 -5.62 72.14
C ALA A 30 4.15 -4.70 71.22
N VAL A 31 4.48 -5.18 70.03
CA VAL A 31 5.02 -4.33 68.97
C VAL A 31 3.83 -3.80 68.19
N ASN A 32 3.52 -2.53 68.42
CA ASN A 32 2.79 -1.72 67.45
C ASN A 32 3.68 -1.60 66.21
N THR A 33 3.65 -2.59 65.32
CA THR A 33 4.21 -2.47 63.97
C THR A 33 3.17 -1.76 63.12
N THR A 34 3.26 -0.43 63.05
CA THR A 34 2.95 0.24 61.79
C THR A 34 3.95 -0.32 60.78
N VAL A 35 3.55 -1.34 60.03
CA VAL A 35 4.32 -1.87 58.92
C VAL A 35 4.50 -0.70 57.95
N ALA A 36 5.70 -0.13 57.92
CA ALA A 36 6.04 0.87 56.93
C ALA A 36 5.76 0.26 55.55
N ALA A 37 5.01 0.98 54.71
CA ALA A 37 4.73 0.52 53.35
C ALA A 37 6.05 0.15 52.67
N PRO A 38 6.08 -0.95 51.87
CA PRO A 38 7.29 -1.32 51.15
C PRO A 38 7.79 -0.13 50.32
N PRO A 39 9.11 -0.01 50.11
CA PRO A 39 9.64 1.06 49.28
C PRO A 39 8.96 0.98 47.89
N PRO A 40 8.67 2.12 47.23
CA PRO A 40 7.96 2.15 45.95
C PRO A 40 8.58 1.27 44.86
N SER A 41 9.90 1.03 44.94
CA SER A 41 10.63 0.16 44.02
C SER A 41 10.25 -1.33 44.11
N LEU A 42 9.61 -1.76 45.21
CA LEU A 42 9.14 -3.13 45.44
C LEU A 42 7.62 -3.27 45.31
N ASP A 43 6.89 -2.15 45.14
CA ASP A 43 5.44 -2.15 44.94
C ASP A 43 5.14 -2.31 43.43
N PRO A 44 4.44 -3.39 43.02
CA PRO A 44 4.11 -3.63 41.61
C PRO A 44 3.14 -2.61 41.00
N GLN A 45 2.54 -1.74 41.83
CA GLN A 45 1.63 -0.68 41.41
C GLN A 45 2.27 0.72 41.41
N CYS A 46 3.59 0.78 41.60
CA CYS A 46 4.38 2.00 41.50
C CYS A 46 5.26 1.99 40.24
N TYR A 47 5.34 3.13 39.57
CA TYR A 47 6.06 3.30 38.31
C TYR A 47 6.83 4.62 38.26
N LEU A 48 7.97 4.64 37.56
CA LEU A 48 8.68 5.87 37.17
C LEU A 48 8.06 6.52 35.92
N MET A 49 6.75 6.41 35.77
CA MET A 49 6.00 7.00 34.67
C MET A 49 4.55 7.29 35.12
N PRO A 50 3.80 8.13 34.38
CA PRO A 50 2.43 8.42 34.73
C PRO A 50 1.53 7.18 34.66
N ILE A 51 0.53 7.15 35.55
CA ILE A 51 -0.52 6.14 35.56
C ILE A 51 -1.81 6.77 35.04
N LEU A 52 -2.47 6.08 34.12
CA LEU A 52 -3.80 6.41 33.64
C LEU A 52 -4.79 5.37 34.14
N VAL A 53 -5.82 5.82 34.87
CA VAL A 53 -6.92 4.97 35.32
C VAL A 53 -8.19 5.39 34.56
N LEU A 54 -8.61 4.53 33.64
CA LEU A 54 -9.79 4.74 32.79
C LEU A 54 -10.99 3.99 33.37
N HIS A 55 -12.12 4.66 33.54
CA HIS A 55 -13.36 4.05 34.02
C HIS A 55 -14.47 4.19 32.98
N PRO A 56 -14.66 3.20 32.10
CA PRO A 56 -15.73 3.20 31.10
C PRO A 56 -17.09 2.88 31.73
N SER A 57 -18.11 3.64 31.35
CA SER A 57 -19.51 3.45 31.77
C SER A 57 -20.44 3.68 30.57
N PRO A 58 -21.03 2.63 29.96
CA PRO A 58 -20.92 1.21 30.31
C PRO A 58 -19.53 0.60 30.00
N PRO A 59 -19.25 -0.65 30.44
CA PRO A 59 -18.01 -1.35 30.09
C PRO A 59 -17.77 -1.42 28.58
N LEU A 60 -16.49 -1.50 28.20
CA LEU A 60 -16.11 -1.62 26.80
C LEU A 60 -16.63 -2.94 26.17
N PRO A 61 -16.93 -2.96 24.86
CA PRO A 61 -17.40 -4.17 24.15
C PRO A 61 -16.47 -5.39 24.31
N THR A 62 -17.01 -6.60 24.19
CA THR A 62 -16.22 -7.84 24.32
C THR A 62 -15.55 -8.25 23.00
N LEU A 63 -14.55 -9.13 23.12
CA LEU A 63 -13.85 -9.75 21.99
C LEU A 63 -14.75 -10.65 21.13
N ASP A 64 -15.87 -11.13 21.65
CA ASP A 64 -16.85 -11.93 20.91
C ASP A 64 -17.47 -11.16 19.73
N CYS A 65 -17.32 -9.83 19.73
CA CYS A 65 -17.72 -8.97 18.63
C CYS A 65 -16.75 -8.99 17.43
N VAL A 66 -15.60 -9.68 17.51
CA VAL A 66 -14.69 -9.86 16.37
C VAL A 66 -15.14 -11.07 15.53
N GLN A 67 -16.12 -10.88 14.65
CA GLN A 67 -16.62 -11.95 13.78
C GLN A 67 -15.69 -12.19 12.56
N PRO A 68 -15.30 -13.44 12.23
CA PRO A 68 -14.81 -13.81 10.90
C PRO A 68 -15.99 -14.07 9.93
N PRO A 69 -15.97 -13.71 8.62
CA PRO A 69 -14.91 -13.09 7.80
C PRO A 69 -15.06 -11.57 7.61
N LEU A 70 -16.13 -10.96 8.14
CA LEU A 70 -16.38 -9.53 8.09
C LEU A 70 -16.73 -9.08 9.51
N PRO A 71 -15.95 -8.17 10.13
CA PRO A 71 -16.33 -7.64 11.43
C PRO A 71 -17.68 -6.92 11.29
N SER A 72 -18.64 -7.21 12.17
CA SER A 72 -19.68 -6.24 12.49
C SER A 72 -18.99 -5.09 13.25
N GLU A 73 -18.38 -4.18 12.49
CA GLU A 73 -17.51 -3.12 13.03
C GLU A 73 -18.19 -2.25 14.09
N ASP A 74 -19.53 -2.22 14.08
CA ASP A 74 -20.33 -1.41 14.98
C ASP A 74 -20.27 -1.91 16.42
N CYS A 75 -20.05 -3.21 16.68
CA CYS A 75 -19.99 -3.69 18.07
C CYS A 75 -18.65 -3.36 18.75
N ILE A 76 -17.51 -3.85 18.23
CA ILE A 76 -16.23 -3.69 18.94
C ILE A 76 -15.74 -2.24 18.94
N LYS A 77 -16.06 -1.44 17.91
CA LYS A 77 -15.68 -0.02 17.88
C LYS A 77 -16.73 0.89 18.52
N ALA A 78 -17.75 0.32 19.19
CA ALA A 78 -18.75 1.09 19.90
C ALA A 78 -18.07 2.05 20.89
N THR A 79 -18.57 3.29 20.91
CA THR A 79 -18.04 4.35 21.75
C THR A 79 -18.82 4.38 23.05
N VAL A 80 -18.12 4.33 24.17
CA VAL A 80 -18.71 4.41 25.52
C VAL A 80 -18.22 5.67 26.22
N SER A 81 -19.04 6.23 27.10
CA SER A 81 -18.60 7.31 27.99
C SER A 81 -17.60 6.76 29.00
N ALA A 82 -16.65 7.58 29.45
CA ALA A 82 -15.66 7.19 30.44
C ALA A 82 -15.20 8.39 31.27
N THR A 83 -14.61 8.11 32.43
CA THR A 83 -13.81 9.07 33.18
C THR A 83 -12.35 8.65 33.17
N LEU A 84 -11.45 9.62 33.27
CA LEU A 84 -10.00 9.40 33.29
C LEU A 84 -9.41 10.07 34.52
N ARG A 85 -8.73 9.28 35.35
CA ARG A 85 -7.87 9.77 36.44
C ARG A 85 -6.42 9.66 35.99
N VAL A 86 -5.71 10.78 36.08
CA VAL A 86 -4.28 10.86 35.75
C VAL A 86 -3.51 10.96 37.08
N LEU A 87 -2.50 10.10 37.25
CA LEU A 87 -1.55 10.17 38.34
C LEU A 87 -0.18 10.47 37.74
N GLN A 88 0.46 11.52 38.23
CA GLN A 88 1.76 11.92 37.73
C GLN A 88 2.56 12.62 38.84
N HIS A 89 3.72 12.07 39.15
CA HIS A 89 4.81 12.76 39.82
C HIS A 89 5.82 13.32 38.81
N PRO A 90 6.76 14.20 39.23
CA PRO A 90 7.92 14.59 38.43
C PRO A 90 8.69 13.39 37.87
N THR A 91 9.43 13.60 36.78
CA THR A 91 10.02 12.53 35.94
C THR A 91 11.02 11.59 36.63
N ASP A 92 11.40 11.86 37.88
CA ASP A 92 12.35 11.07 38.66
C ASP A 92 11.75 10.50 39.96
N GLU A 93 10.44 10.62 40.15
CA GLU A 93 9.72 10.18 41.34
C GLU A 93 8.70 9.07 41.03
N TRP A 94 8.52 8.16 41.99
CA TRP A 94 7.61 7.02 41.85
C TRP A 94 6.16 7.46 41.93
N THR A 95 5.39 7.19 40.88
CA THR A 95 3.93 7.32 40.85
C THR A 95 3.28 6.01 41.23
N CYS A 96 2.45 6.00 42.27
CA CYS A 96 1.80 4.80 42.80
C CYS A 96 0.28 4.87 42.67
N LEU A 97 -0.39 3.77 42.34
CA LEU A 97 -1.84 3.73 42.15
C LEU A 97 -2.64 4.16 43.39
N HIS A 98 -2.14 3.80 44.57
CA HIS A 98 -2.78 4.07 45.85
C HIS A 98 -2.53 5.48 46.39
N ASP A 99 -1.68 6.27 45.74
CA ASP A 99 -1.35 7.61 46.20
C ASP A 99 -2.55 8.56 46.01
N PRO A 100 -3.13 9.10 47.10
CA PRO A 100 -4.25 10.04 46.99
C PRO A 100 -3.79 11.45 46.58
N THR A 101 -2.50 11.79 46.79
CA THR A 101 -1.97 13.15 46.63
C THR A 101 -1.64 13.51 45.19
N THR A 102 -1.46 12.52 44.31
CA THR A 102 -1.12 12.68 42.89
C THR A 102 -2.30 12.70 41.94
N SER A 103 -3.53 12.62 42.47
CA SER A 103 -4.72 12.52 41.63
C SER A 103 -5.18 13.87 41.09
N THR A 104 -4.85 14.17 39.83
CA THR A 104 -5.56 15.19 39.06
C THR A 104 -6.86 14.59 38.52
N THR A 105 -7.79 14.31 39.42
CA THR A 105 -9.17 13.89 39.06
C THR A 105 -10.10 15.09 38.91
N ALA A 106 -9.75 16.23 39.51
CA ALA A 106 -10.59 17.41 39.53
C ALA A 106 -10.62 18.05 38.13
N ASN A 107 -11.78 17.94 37.47
CA ASN A 107 -12.18 18.65 36.25
C ASN A 107 -11.65 18.11 34.91
N MET A 108 -11.47 16.80 34.77
CA MET A 108 -11.38 16.23 33.42
C MET A 108 -12.74 16.35 32.71
N PRO A 109 -12.79 16.89 31.49
CA PRO A 109 -14.03 17.04 30.75
C PRO A 109 -14.57 15.68 30.29
N SER A 110 -15.82 15.68 29.82
CA SER A 110 -16.48 14.51 29.26
C SER A 110 -15.57 13.80 28.25
N LEU A 111 -15.34 12.51 28.52
CA LEU A 111 -14.47 11.64 27.76
C LEU A 111 -15.30 10.49 27.20
N ARG A 112 -15.05 10.17 25.95
CA ARG A 112 -15.53 8.98 25.27
C ARG A 112 -14.35 8.10 24.90
N VAL A 113 -14.53 6.79 24.99
CA VAL A 113 -13.50 5.81 24.68
C VAL A 113 -14.05 4.70 23.79
N ARG A 114 -13.19 4.21 22.89
CA ARG A 114 -13.47 3.04 22.07
C ARG A 114 -12.18 2.30 21.73
N TYR A 115 -12.31 1.04 21.31
CA TYR A 115 -11.20 0.33 20.70
C TYR A 115 -10.77 1.01 19.38
N ARG A 116 -9.45 0.98 19.14
CA ARG A 116 -8.78 1.56 17.98
C ARG A 116 -8.02 0.48 17.20
N GLY A 117 -8.02 0.64 15.88
CA GLY A 117 -7.33 -0.23 14.94
C GLY A 117 -8.29 -1.01 14.05
N ASP A 118 -7.71 -1.81 13.15
CA ASP A 118 -8.45 -2.67 12.22
C ASP A 118 -7.96 -4.11 12.37
N SER A 119 -6.81 -4.44 11.76
CA SER A 119 -6.17 -5.75 11.94
C SER A 119 -5.70 -5.96 13.39
N SER A 120 -5.28 -4.90 14.07
CA SER A 120 -4.79 -4.93 15.45
C SER A 120 -5.89 -5.22 16.48
N LEU A 121 -7.17 -5.12 16.11
CA LEU A 121 -8.28 -5.53 17.00
C LEU A 121 -8.25 -7.04 17.29
N ARG A 122 -7.54 -7.82 16.49
CA ARG A 122 -7.36 -9.27 16.69
C ARG A 122 -6.23 -9.62 17.66
N PHE A 123 -5.45 -8.63 18.11
CA PHE A 123 -4.41 -8.84 19.13
C PHE A 123 -5.02 -8.81 20.51
N THR A 124 -4.43 -9.57 21.44
CA THR A 124 -4.88 -9.61 22.84
C THR A 124 -4.68 -8.28 23.56
N LYS A 125 -3.66 -7.50 23.17
CA LYS A 125 -3.46 -6.14 23.64
C LYS A 125 -4.06 -5.15 22.64
N HIS A 126 -5.24 -4.64 22.98
CA HIS A 126 -5.94 -3.68 22.14
C HIS A 126 -5.37 -2.27 22.26
N GLN A 127 -5.70 -1.43 21.28
CA GLN A 127 -5.44 0.01 21.35
C GLN A 127 -6.74 0.73 21.68
N TYR A 128 -6.64 1.89 22.32
CA TYR A 128 -7.80 2.70 22.67
C TYR A 128 -7.69 4.09 22.06
N LEU A 129 -8.83 4.66 21.68
CA LEU A 129 -8.96 6.06 21.32
C LEU A 129 -9.71 6.77 22.44
N LEU A 130 -9.07 7.78 23.03
CA LEU A 130 -9.66 8.71 23.98
C LEU A 130 -10.16 9.93 23.20
N MET A 131 -11.41 10.31 23.40
CA MET A 131 -12.10 11.38 22.68
C MET A 131 -12.72 12.34 23.71
N PHE A 132 -12.06 13.46 23.96
CA PHE A 132 -12.59 14.55 24.77
C PHE A 132 -13.51 15.43 23.95
N ASP A 133 -14.61 15.88 24.56
CA ASP A 133 -15.57 16.76 23.89
C ASP A 133 -15.03 18.19 23.71
N VAL A 134 -14.03 18.57 24.52
CA VAL A 134 -13.30 19.85 24.41
C VAL A 134 -11.79 19.61 24.31
N PRO A 135 -11.03 20.49 23.65
CA PRO A 135 -9.57 20.37 23.61
C PRO A 135 -8.98 20.33 25.02
N THR A 136 -8.37 19.20 25.38
CA THR A 136 -7.90 18.92 26.74
C THR A 136 -6.41 18.61 26.71
N PRO A 137 -5.56 19.32 27.49
CA PRO A 137 -4.16 18.94 27.63
C PRO A 137 -4.06 17.62 28.39
N LEU A 138 -3.14 16.76 27.97
CA LEU A 138 -2.95 15.47 28.60
C LEU A 138 -1.47 15.25 28.86
N LEU A 139 -1.11 15.11 30.15
CA LEU A 139 0.26 15.10 30.63
C LEU A 139 1.01 16.37 30.15
N ALA A 140 2.23 16.22 29.63
CA ALA A 140 3.03 17.34 29.12
C ALA A 140 2.71 17.72 27.65
N MET A 141 1.59 17.24 27.10
CA MET A 141 1.24 17.46 25.69
C MET A 141 0.15 18.53 25.52
N PRO A 142 0.23 19.37 24.46
CA PRO A 142 -0.74 20.45 24.24
C PRO A 142 -2.18 19.95 24.05
N ALA A 143 -3.14 20.80 24.41
CA ALA A 143 -4.56 20.47 24.37
C ALA A 143 -5.06 20.03 22.97
N ASP A 144 -5.81 18.92 22.96
CA ASP A 144 -6.54 18.42 21.80
C ASP A 144 -7.67 17.49 22.24
N THR A 145 -8.56 17.17 21.31
CA THR A 145 -9.75 16.34 21.50
C THR A 145 -9.43 14.86 21.47
N ASN A 146 -8.46 14.40 20.66
CA ASN A 146 -8.27 12.99 20.39
C ASN A 146 -6.85 12.49 20.71
N TRP A 147 -6.78 11.44 21.54
CA TRP A 147 -5.53 10.83 21.99
C TRP A 147 -5.58 9.31 21.82
N ALA A 148 -4.48 8.70 21.39
CA ALA A 148 -4.39 7.26 21.20
C ALA A 148 -3.57 6.62 22.32
N LEU A 149 -4.15 5.65 23.00
CA LEU A 149 -3.41 4.70 23.83
C LEU A 149 -2.98 3.55 22.93
N HIS A 150 -1.78 3.66 22.39
CA HIS A 150 -1.21 2.66 21.50
C HIS A 150 -0.58 1.53 22.33
N GLY A 151 -1.17 0.33 22.23
CA GLY A 151 -0.61 -0.91 22.74
C GLY A 151 0.18 -1.62 21.63
N PRO A 152 1.52 -1.47 21.56
CA PRO A 152 2.35 -2.16 20.58
C PRO A 152 2.40 -3.66 20.94
N PHE A 153 1.52 -4.48 20.35
CA PHE A 153 1.53 -5.92 20.61
C PHE A 153 2.75 -6.61 19.99
N ILE A 154 3.13 -6.20 18.78
CA ILE A 154 4.26 -6.79 18.03
C ILE A 154 5.61 -6.22 18.49
N ASP A 155 5.64 -4.95 18.90
CA ASP A 155 6.87 -4.28 19.32
C ASP A 155 7.13 -4.52 20.82
N GLY A 156 7.85 -5.60 21.13
CA GLY A 156 8.22 -5.96 22.50
C GLY A 156 9.17 -4.95 23.17
N SER A 157 9.84 -4.08 22.42
CA SER A 157 10.67 -3.02 23.00
C SER A 157 9.84 -1.85 23.51
N MET A 158 8.62 -1.66 22.99
CA MET A 158 7.78 -0.48 23.20
C MET A 158 8.43 0.85 22.76
N MET A 159 9.57 0.81 22.08
CA MET A 159 10.40 1.98 21.76
C MET A 159 10.26 2.42 20.31
N ARG A 160 9.88 1.54 19.37
CA ARG A 160 9.99 1.82 17.93
C ARG A 160 9.26 3.10 17.53
N ASN A 161 8.00 3.23 17.92
CA ASN A 161 7.19 4.40 17.57
C ASN A 161 7.64 5.64 18.35
N HIS A 162 7.96 5.50 19.64
CA HIS A 162 8.44 6.61 20.46
C HIS A 162 9.73 7.20 19.87
N LEU A 163 10.72 6.35 19.57
CA LEU A 163 12.01 6.76 19.02
C LEU A 163 11.86 7.38 17.63
N ALA A 164 11.05 6.78 16.74
CA ALA A 164 10.82 7.32 15.40
C ALA A 164 10.20 8.73 15.45
N HIS A 165 9.15 8.93 16.25
CA HIS A 165 8.52 10.23 16.41
C HIS A 165 9.45 11.24 17.09
N TRP A 166 10.21 10.81 18.10
CA TRP A 166 11.19 11.65 18.78
C TRP A 166 12.30 12.12 17.83
N LEU A 167 12.90 11.22 17.05
CA LEU A 167 13.93 11.55 16.06
C LEU A 167 13.41 12.54 15.01
N TYR A 168 12.18 12.35 14.52
CA TYR A 168 11.61 13.28 13.55
C TYR A 168 11.37 14.67 14.14
N ARG A 169 10.88 14.75 15.40
CA ARG A 169 10.74 16.03 16.11
C ARG A 169 12.08 16.74 16.30
N ARG A 170 13.18 16.01 16.49
CA ARG A 170 14.53 16.60 16.57
C ARG A 170 14.98 17.30 15.28
N THR A 171 14.31 17.06 14.16
CA THR A 171 14.55 17.79 12.90
C THR A 171 13.84 19.14 12.81
N GLY A 172 13.13 19.57 13.88
CA GLY A 172 12.33 20.81 13.89
C GLY A 172 10.96 20.67 13.22
N ARG A 173 10.59 19.46 12.80
CA ARG A 173 9.31 19.17 12.14
C ARG A 173 8.30 18.55 13.11
N TYR A 174 7.02 18.77 12.88
CA TYR A 174 5.96 18.14 13.67
C TYR A 174 5.96 16.61 13.49
N SER A 175 5.94 15.88 14.60
CA SER A 175 5.59 14.45 14.68
C SER A 175 4.78 14.23 15.96
N PRO A 176 3.77 13.34 15.96
CA PRO A 176 2.97 13.02 17.14
C PRO A 176 3.80 12.85 18.41
N ARG A 177 3.57 13.72 19.41
CA ARG A 177 4.19 13.60 20.73
C ARG A 177 3.75 12.30 21.39
N SER A 178 4.65 11.74 22.18
CA SER A 178 4.54 10.37 22.68
C SER A 178 5.06 10.27 24.10
N GLN A 179 4.31 9.63 25.00
CA GLN A 179 4.70 9.39 26.39
C GLN A 179 4.30 7.99 26.85
N HIS A 180 5.21 7.26 27.50
CA HIS A 180 4.91 5.96 28.07
C HIS A 180 4.06 6.12 29.34
N VAL A 181 3.05 5.26 29.50
CA VAL A 181 2.13 5.28 30.63
C VAL A 181 1.79 3.86 31.08
N ALA A 182 1.54 3.69 32.39
CA ALA A 182 0.91 2.49 32.92
C ALA A 182 -0.62 2.65 32.83
N LEU A 183 -1.31 1.70 32.21
CA LEU A 183 -2.77 1.75 32.04
C LEU A 183 -3.48 0.82 32.99
N TYR A 184 -4.47 1.36 33.69
CA TYR A 184 -5.48 0.61 34.42
C TYR A 184 -6.86 0.91 33.83
N ILE A 185 -7.69 -0.12 33.72
CA ILE A 185 -9.10 0.02 33.33
C ILE A 185 -9.94 -0.54 34.46
N ALA A 186 -10.86 0.28 34.97
CA ALA A 186 -11.75 -0.13 36.04
C ALA A 186 -12.81 -1.11 35.52
N ASP A 187 -13.07 -2.15 36.32
CA ASP A 187 -14.12 -3.13 36.10
C ASP A 187 -15.52 -2.51 36.37
N PRO A 188 -16.63 -3.25 36.15
CA PRO A 188 -17.97 -2.75 36.46
C PRO A 188 -18.20 -2.37 37.92
N ASN A 189 -17.35 -2.85 38.85
CA ASN A 189 -17.40 -2.53 40.27
C ASN A 189 -16.48 -1.33 40.63
N GLY A 190 -15.81 -0.73 39.65
CA GLY A 190 -14.88 0.39 39.84
C GLY A 190 -13.47 -0.02 40.26
N VAL A 191 -13.14 -1.31 40.28
CA VAL A 191 -11.83 -1.83 40.69
C VAL A 191 -10.84 -1.69 39.52
N PRO A 192 -9.72 -0.95 39.68
CA PRO A 192 -8.74 -0.75 38.61
C PRO A 192 -7.96 -2.02 38.31
N ILE A 193 -8.12 -2.58 37.10
CA ILE A 193 -7.38 -3.74 36.60
C ILE A 193 -6.21 -3.27 35.76
N TYR A 194 -5.02 -3.84 35.95
CA TYR A 194 -3.84 -3.50 35.16
C TYR A 194 -3.92 -4.05 33.73
N HIS A 195 -3.70 -3.19 32.72
CA HIS A 195 -3.73 -3.54 31.28
C HIS A 195 -2.34 -3.49 30.62
N GLY A 196 -1.29 -3.19 31.39
CA GLY A 196 0.09 -3.11 30.88
C GLY A 196 0.55 -1.69 30.52
N TYR A 197 1.77 -1.61 30.00
CA TYR A 197 2.32 -0.37 29.45
C TYR A 197 1.70 0.00 28.11
N TYR A 198 1.49 1.29 27.90
CA TYR A 198 0.99 1.88 26.66
C TYR A 198 1.85 3.07 26.26
N LEU A 199 1.83 3.38 24.97
CA LEU A 199 2.36 4.63 24.45
C LEU A 199 1.18 5.57 24.20
N LEU A 200 1.02 6.59 25.04
CA LEU A 200 0.10 7.68 24.78
C LEU A 200 0.64 8.51 23.62
N LEU A 201 -0.16 8.67 22.58
CA LEU A 201 0.18 9.36 21.34
C LEU A 201 -0.85 10.42 21.00
N GLU A 202 -0.36 11.55 20.49
CA GLU A 202 -1.21 12.48 19.74
C GLU A 202 -1.82 11.78 18.53
N THR A 203 -3.10 12.02 18.26
CA THR A 203 -3.67 11.65 16.97
C THR A 203 -3.30 12.69 15.91
N ILE A 204 -3.27 12.28 14.64
CA ILE A 204 -3.04 13.22 13.55
C ILE A 204 -4.31 14.06 13.37
N SER A 205 -4.19 15.35 13.65
CA SER A 205 -5.20 16.38 13.46
C SER A 205 -4.54 17.64 12.88
N TYR A 206 -5.34 18.65 12.55
CA TYR A 206 -4.88 19.89 11.92
C TYR A 206 -5.09 21.05 12.90
N GLY A 207 -4.05 21.85 13.12
CA GLY A 207 -4.11 22.96 14.07
C GLY A 207 -2.74 23.41 14.55
N PRO A 208 -2.68 24.50 15.36
CA PRO A 208 -1.42 25.13 15.76
C PRO A 208 -0.50 24.20 16.57
N ASN A 209 -1.08 23.27 17.32
CA ASN A 209 -0.32 22.29 18.13
C ASN A 209 -0.06 20.96 17.42
N ARG A 210 -0.48 20.85 16.15
CA ARG A 210 -0.56 19.61 15.36
C ARG A 210 0.08 19.84 13.99
N VAL A 211 -0.47 19.23 12.94
CA VAL A 211 -0.04 19.54 11.57
C VAL A 211 -0.47 20.98 11.25
N GLY A 212 0.52 21.87 11.16
CA GLY A 212 0.32 23.24 10.74
C GLY A 212 0.04 23.28 9.24
N LEU A 213 -1.19 23.64 8.89
CA LEU A 213 -1.62 23.90 7.51
C LEU A 213 -1.92 25.39 7.38
N ALA A 214 -1.60 25.97 6.23
CA ALA A 214 -2.02 27.32 5.91
C ALA A 214 -3.56 27.39 5.87
N LEU A 215 -4.12 28.51 6.33
CA LEU A 215 -5.56 28.72 6.30
C LEU A 215 -6.03 28.76 4.84
N ASN A 216 -7.05 27.97 4.49
CA ASN A 216 -7.79 28.22 3.26
C ASN A 216 -8.78 29.35 3.53
N VAL A 217 -8.57 30.50 2.91
CA VAL A 217 -9.61 31.53 2.85
C VAL A 217 -10.62 31.01 1.83
N ALA A 218 -11.86 30.75 2.26
CA ALA A 218 -12.93 30.32 1.36
C ALA A 218 -13.37 31.51 0.50
N ALA A 219 -12.48 31.99 -0.38
CA ALA A 219 -12.81 32.95 -1.42
C ALA A 219 -13.14 32.17 -2.70
N ASP A 220 -14.19 32.59 -3.41
CA ASP A 220 -14.59 32.00 -4.69
C ASP A 220 -13.52 32.14 -5.79
N THR A 221 -12.43 32.89 -5.53
CA THR A 221 -11.41 33.26 -6.52
C THR A 221 -9.98 32.87 -6.14
N ASP A 222 -9.68 32.62 -4.87
CA ASP A 222 -8.35 32.28 -4.38
C ASP A 222 -8.44 31.05 -3.48
N HIS A 223 -7.82 29.97 -3.94
CA HIS A 223 -7.80 28.67 -3.28
C HIS A 223 -6.39 28.31 -2.78
N SER A 224 -5.52 29.32 -2.66
CA SER A 224 -4.23 29.18 -2.01
C SER A 224 -4.39 28.89 -0.51
N GLY A 225 -3.65 27.90 -0.01
CA GLY A 225 -3.71 27.50 1.40
C GLY A 225 -3.22 26.08 1.64
N GLY A 226 -3.46 25.58 2.85
CA GLY A 226 -3.02 24.26 3.25
C GLY A 226 -4.03 23.20 2.83
N TRP A 227 -3.57 22.08 2.31
CA TRP A 227 -4.44 20.97 1.91
C TRP A 227 -4.03 19.71 2.65
N ALA A 228 -5.00 18.90 3.05
CA ALA A 228 -4.72 17.57 3.54
C ALA A 228 -5.70 16.56 2.96
N TRP A 229 -5.14 15.43 2.55
CA TRP A 229 -5.91 14.30 2.08
C TRP A 229 -5.45 13.03 2.79
N GLN A 230 -6.34 12.07 2.87
CA GLN A 230 -6.09 10.76 3.44
C GLN A 230 -6.37 9.71 2.39
N TYR A 231 -5.44 8.78 2.23
CA TYR A 231 -5.66 7.56 1.47
C TYR A 231 -6.04 6.44 2.44
N ASN A 232 -7.33 6.11 2.50
CA ASN A 232 -7.84 5.04 3.36
C ASN A 232 -8.80 4.16 2.54
N PRO A 233 -8.78 2.82 2.66
CA PRO A 233 -9.87 1.98 2.18
C PRO A 233 -11.19 2.50 2.74
N LEU A 234 -12.06 2.99 1.86
CA LEU A 234 -13.43 3.27 2.23
C LEU A 234 -14.11 1.95 2.53
N LYS A 235 -14.83 1.89 3.65
CA LYS A 235 -15.65 0.73 3.97
C LYS A 235 -16.86 0.72 3.04
N TYR A 236 -17.38 -0.47 2.76
CA TYR A 236 -18.59 -0.62 1.95
C TYR A 236 -19.74 0.21 2.57
N GLY A 237 -20.41 1.05 1.78
CA GLY A 237 -21.49 1.93 2.26
C GLY A 237 -21.06 3.26 2.87
N THR A 238 -19.76 3.54 3.03
CA THR A 238 -19.30 4.86 3.48
C THR A 238 -19.40 5.86 2.34
N TYR A 239 -20.38 6.77 2.40
CA TYR A 239 -20.45 7.91 1.49
C TYR A 239 -19.78 9.10 2.17
N SER A 240 -18.75 9.67 1.54
CA SER A 240 -18.21 10.96 1.93
C SER A 240 -18.35 11.90 0.75
N PRO A 241 -18.91 13.12 0.94
CA PRO A 241 -18.93 14.13 -0.11
C PRO A 241 -17.51 14.63 -0.46
N ASN A 242 -16.50 14.24 0.33
CA ASN A 242 -15.09 14.58 0.13
C ASN A 242 -14.32 13.47 -0.61
N VAL A 243 -15.00 12.48 -1.19
CA VAL A 243 -14.36 11.51 -2.08
C VAL A 243 -13.92 12.22 -3.34
N VAL A 244 -12.61 12.25 -3.55
CA VAL A 244 -12.04 12.85 -4.74
C VAL A 244 -12.19 11.86 -5.90
N LEU A 245 -12.96 12.28 -6.92
CA LEU A 245 -13.19 11.45 -8.09
C LEU A 245 -12.07 11.68 -9.13
N ASP A 246 -11.08 10.78 -9.22
CA ASP A 246 -9.90 10.89 -10.11
C ASP A 246 -9.85 9.73 -11.15
N MET A 247 -9.29 9.96 -12.34
CA MET A 247 -8.93 8.90 -13.31
C MET A 247 -8.13 7.72 -12.73
N TYR A 248 -7.49 7.87 -11.56
CA TYR A 248 -6.75 6.84 -10.84
C TYR A 248 -7.56 5.99 -9.85
N HIS A 249 -8.90 6.10 -9.82
CA HIS A 249 -9.77 5.24 -9.00
C HIS A 249 -9.49 3.73 -9.10
N GLY A 250 -8.84 3.27 -10.17
CA GLY A 250 -8.43 1.88 -10.35
C GLY A 250 -6.92 1.61 -10.30
N LYS A 251 -6.06 2.63 -10.16
CA LYS A 251 -4.59 2.46 -10.18
C LYS A 251 -3.99 2.22 -8.80
N PHE A 252 -4.63 2.69 -7.75
CA PHE A 252 -4.23 2.41 -6.38
C PHE A 252 -5.09 1.24 -5.86
N GLY A 253 -4.50 0.05 -5.80
CA GLY A 253 -5.23 -1.20 -5.51
C GLY A 253 -6.04 -1.19 -4.20
N MET A 254 -6.99 -2.13 -4.09
CA MET A 254 -7.88 -2.38 -2.94
C MET A 254 -9.07 -1.41 -2.74
N GLY A 255 -9.44 -0.61 -3.75
CA GLY A 255 -10.66 0.22 -3.68
C GLY A 255 -10.58 1.41 -2.71
N ALA A 256 -9.37 1.72 -2.22
CA ALA A 256 -9.13 2.90 -1.44
C ALA A 256 -9.23 4.16 -2.31
N ARG A 257 -9.78 5.23 -1.73
CA ARG A 257 -10.02 6.48 -2.43
C ARG A 257 -9.36 7.62 -1.67
N PRO A 258 -8.73 8.58 -2.37
CA PRO A 258 -8.30 9.81 -1.73
C PRO A 258 -9.51 10.55 -1.15
N LEU A 259 -9.42 10.87 0.14
CA LEU A 259 -10.42 11.65 0.88
C LEU A 259 -9.81 12.98 1.26
N LEU A 260 -10.48 14.07 0.89
CA LEU A 260 -10.04 15.38 1.34
C LEU A 260 -10.44 15.61 2.80
N MET A 261 -9.43 15.84 3.64
CA MET A 261 -9.55 15.97 5.10
C MET A 261 -9.48 17.43 5.56
N TYR A 262 -8.80 18.28 4.81
CA TYR A 262 -8.74 19.73 5.05
C TYR A 262 -8.71 20.47 3.69
N PRO A 263 -9.54 21.51 3.51
CA PRO A 263 -10.45 22.12 4.50
C PRO A 263 -11.66 21.22 4.83
N PRO A 264 -12.32 21.42 5.99
CA PRO A 264 -13.42 20.54 6.41
C PRO A 264 -14.60 20.61 5.43
N GLY A 265 -15.34 19.50 5.30
CA GLY A 265 -16.41 19.34 4.31
C GLY A 265 -17.41 20.51 4.19
N PRO A 266 -17.90 21.12 5.29
CA PRO A 266 -18.81 22.27 5.22
C PRO A 266 -18.22 23.52 4.55
N THR A 267 -16.90 23.69 4.60
CA THR A 267 -16.19 24.81 3.94
C THR A 267 -15.68 24.47 2.55
N LEU A 268 -15.92 23.24 2.09
CA LEU A 268 -15.37 22.73 0.84
C LEU A 268 -16.36 22.89 -0.31
N SER A 269 -16.09 23.81 -1.23
CA SER A 269 -16.89 23.98 -2.45
C SER A 269 -16.60 22.88 -3.48
N GLN A 270 -17.51 22.71 -4.46
CA GLN A 270 -17.24 21.78 -5.57
C GLN A 270 -16.03 22.23 -6.40
N ARG A 271 -15.88 23.53 -6.62
CA ARG A 271 -14.72 24.10 -7.32
C ARG A 271 -13.40 23.78 -6.63
N MET A 272 -13.33 23.82 -5.30
CA MET A 272 -12.14 23.42 -4.54
C MET A 272 -11.83 21.93 -4.67
N ARG A 273 -12.85 21.07 -4.80
CA ARG A 273 -12.66 19.65 -5.09
C ARG A 273 -12.10 19.45 -6.50
N ASP A 274 -12.69 20.13 -7.47
CA ASP A 274 -12.29 20.05 -8.87
C ASP A 274 -10.87 20.60 -9.04
N GLU A 275 -10.51 21.67 -8.34
CA GLU A 275 -9.16 22.22 -8.34
C GLU A 275 -8.16 21.33 -7.59
N PHE A 276 -8.51 20.72 -6.46
CA PHE A 276 -7.60 19.75 -5.84
C PHE A 276 -7.26 18.59 -6.79
N VAL A 277 -8.26 18.08 -7.52
CA VAL A 277 -8.06 17.11 -8.60
C VAL A 277 -7.17 17.73 -9.69
N ASN A 278 -7.54 18.90 -10.19
CA ASN A 278 -6.89 19.53 -11.33
C ASN A 278 -5.46 20.01 -11.04
N VAL A 279 -5.16 20.60 -9.88
CA VAL A 279 -3.82 21.02 -9.40
C VAL A 279 -2.94 19.81 -9.12
N CYS A 280 -3.51 18.69 -8.67
CA CYS A 280 -2.78 17.42 -8.69
C CYS A 280 -2.38 17.01 -10.12
N HIS A 281 -2.96 17.60 -11.17
CA HIS A 281 -2.70 17.34 -12.59
C HIS A 281 -2.07 18.50 -13.37
N SER A 282 -2.18 19.76 -12.93
CA SER A 282 -1.65 20.97 -13.58
C SER A 282 -0.55 21.57 -12.72
N CYS A 283 0.70 21.46 -13.19
CA CYS A 283 1.76 22.33 -12.72
C CYS A 283 1.66 23.60 -13.56
N ASP A 284 1.53 24.77 -12.92
CA ASP A 284 1.69 26.04 -13.64
C ASP A 284 3.02 26.05 -14.38
N GLU A 285 3.05 26.59 -15.60
CA GLU A 285 4.24 26.60 -16.45
C GLU A 285 5.44 27.23 -15.74
N ASP A 286 5.23 28.35 -15.04
CA ASP A 286 6.25 29.05 -14.26
C ASP A 286 6.83 28.15 -13.14
N VAL A 287 5.97 27.39 -12.46
CA VAL A 287 6.38 26.49 -11.38
C VAL A 287 7.11 25.28 -11.97
N TRP A 288 6.62 24.73 -13.08
CA TRP A 288 7.27 23.63 -13.79
C TRP A 288 8.66 24.03 -14.26
N ALA A 289 8.78 25.21 -14.88
CA ALA A 289 10.03 25.76 -15.38
C ALA A 289 11.02 26.03 -14.21
N ALA A 290 10.56 26.65 -13.13
CA ALA A 290 11.41 26.88 -11.96
C ALA A 290 11.91 25.57 -11.32
N ILE A 291 11.08 24.52 -11.27
CA ILE A 291 11.51 23.19 -10.81
C ILE A 291 12.50 22.59 -11.81
N PHE A 292 12.25 22.72 -13.12
CA PHE A 292 13.14 22.22 -14.15
C PHE A 292 14.53 22.81 -14.00
N GLU A 293 14.63 24.14 -14.09
CA GLU A 293 15.88 24.88 -14.09
C GLU A 293 16.69 24.69 -12.81
N ARG A 294 16.03 24.73 -11.65
CA ARG A 294 16.73 24.70 -10.35
C ARG A 294 17.07 23.30 -9.88
N CYS A 295 16.28 22.29 -10.25
CA CYS A 295 16.37 20.97 -9.64
C CYS A 295 16.72 19.85 -10.62
N LEU A 296 16.30 19.91 -11.88
CA LEU A 296 16.33 18.75 -12.78
C LEU A 296 17.21 18.93 -14.01
N GLN A 297 17.29 20.15 -14.56
CA GLN A 297 18.02 20.44 -15.79
C GLN A 297 19.50 20.05 -15.65
N GLY A 298 20.00 19.27 -16.61
CA GLY A 298 21.37 18.75 -16.63
C GLY A 298 21.61 17.56 -15.69
N ARG A 299 20.59 17.08 -14.97
CA ARG A 299 20.63 15.88 -14.12
C ARG A 299 19.47 14.91 -14.36
N LEU A 300 18.67 15.11 -15.41
CA LEU A 300 17.55 14.24 -15.73
C LEU A 300 18.01 12.79 -15.93
N LEU A 301 19.16 12.55 -16.54
CA LEU A 301 19.68 11.19 -16.72
C LEU A 301 19.98 10.52 -15.38
N GLU A 302 20.72 11.19 -14.49
CA GLU A 302 21.04 10.72 -13.15
C GLU A 302 19.77 10.34 -12.37
N PHE A 303 18.78 11.25 -12.36
CA PHE A 303 17.52 10.99 -11.67
C PHE A 303 16.68 9.89 -12.33
N SER A 304 16.77 9.74 -13.65
CA SER A 304 16.07 8.69 -14.41
C SER A 304 16.63 7.30 -14.16
N GLU A 305 17.94 7.17 -13.93
CA GLU A 305 18.60 5.90 -13.64
C GLU A 305 18.36 5.43 -12.20
N HIS A 306 18.17 6.37 -11.27
CA HIS A 306 18.03 6.07 -9.85
C HIS A 306 16.69 5.37 -9.49
N PRO A 307 16.68 4.35 -8.60
CA PRO A 307 15.51 3.49 -8.32
C PRO A 307 14.23 4.17 -7.85
N ILE A 308 14.32 5.35 -7.25
CA ILE A 308 13.17 6.05 -6.66
C ILE A 308 12.82 7.31 -7.46
N SER A 309 13.82 8.13 -7.81
CA SER A 309 13.60 9.42 -8.48
C SER A 309 13.16 9.28 -9.94
N ASN A 310 13.38 8.14 -10.58
CA ASN A 310 12.88 7.91 -11.95
C ASN A 310 11.35 8.07 -12.04
N PHE A 311 10.61 7.78 -10.97
CA PHE A 311 9.17 8.02 -10.92
C PHE A 311 8.81 9.50 -10.85
N VAL A 312 9.66 10.31 -10.20
CA VAL A 312 9.53 11.77 -10.21
C VAL A 312 9.76 12.29 -11.63
N VAL A 313 10.80 11.81 -12.30
CA VAL A 313 11.10 12.20 -13.70
C VAL A 313 9.96 11.77 -14.65
N GLN A 314 9.40 10.57 -14.50
CA GLN A 314 8.25 10.13 -15.30
C GLN A 314 7.05 11.08 -15.17
N ASN A 315 6.69 11.45 -13.94
CA ASN A 315 5.61 12.40 -13.69
C ASN A 315 5.95 13.80 -14.20
N PHE A 316 7.22 14.19 -14.11
CA PHE A 316 7.69 15.49 -14.56
C PHE A 316 7.57 15.64 -16.09
N ILE A 317 8.07 14.65 -16.84
CA ILE A 317 7.98 14.58 -18.32
C ILE A 317 6.52 14.54 -18.78
N GLN A 318 5.67 13.78 -18.10
CA GLN A 318 4.25 13.72 -18.45
C GLN A 318 3.57 15.10 -18.41
N ARG A 319 4.06 15.99 -17.53
CA ARG A 319 3.48 17.30 -17.26
C ARG A 319 4.18 18.45 -17.98
N THR A 320 5.11 18.16 -18.89
CA THR A 320 5.75 19.21 -19.68
C THR A 320 4.69 20.11 -20.33
N PRO A 321 4.73 21.44 -20.11
CA PRO A 321 3.63 22.33 -20.48
C PRO A 321 3.70 22.75 -21.95
N THR A 322 4.90 23.02 -22.48
CA THR A 322 5.12 23.60 -23.81
C THR A 322 6.06 22.78 -24.68
N SER A 323 5.99 23.03 -25.99
CA SER A 323 6.85 22.39 -27.00
C SER A 323 8.33 22.71 -26.80
N ASP A 324 8.66 23.95 -26.42
CA ASP A 324 10.06 24.38 -26.22
C ASP A 324 10.70 23.66 -25.03
N LEU A 325 9.96 23.52 -23.93
CA LEU A 325 10.43 22.75 -22.77
C LEU A 325 10.50 21.25 -23.10
N ALA A 326 9.61 20.74 -23.96
CA ALA A 326 9.70 19.36 -24.43
C ALA A 326 10.97 19.10 -25.23
N GLU A 327 11.39 20.02 -26.10
CA GLU A 327 12.68 19.95 -26.82
C GLU A 327 13.85 19.85 -25.84
N THR A 328 13.89 20.69 -24.79
CA THR A 328 15.00 20.64 -23.81
C THR A 328 15.08 19.33 -23.04
N VAL A 329 13.94 18.72 -22.71
CA VAL A 329 13.88 17.40 -22.07
C VAL A 329 14.38 16.31 -23.03
N LEU A 330 14.02 16.40 -24.32
CA LEU A 330 14.46 15.47 -25.35
C LEU A 330 15.97 15.59 -25.63
N ASP A 331 16.53 16.80 -25.63
CA ASP A 331 17.97 17.03 -25.77
C ASP A 331 18.79 16.29 -24.72
N GLU A 332 18.32 16.27 -23.47
CA GLU A 332 19.05 15.64 -22.37
C GLU A 332 18.90 14.11 -22.37
N LEU A 333 17.71 13.58 -22.70
CA LEU A 333 17.39 12.16 -22.48
C LEU A 333 17.38 11.29 -23.75
N GLN A 334 17.13 11.83 -24.95
CA GLN A 334 17.01 11.03 -26.17
C GLN A 334 18.31 10.30 -26.53
N GLY A 335 19.47 10.90 -26.27
CA GLY A 335 20.77 10.24 -26.47
C GLY A 335 21.03 9.08 -25.50
N ALA A 336 20.29 9.00 -24.39
CA ALA A 336 20.54 8.06 -23.30
C ALA A 336 19.56 6.87 -23.26
N LEU A 337 18.74 6.66 -24.31
CA LEU A 337 17.76 5.59 -24.37
C LEU A 337 18.35 4.20 -24.10
N TRP A 338 19.57 3.93 -24.57
CA TRP A 338 20.27 2.68 -24.27
C TRP A 338 20.54 2.50 -22.77
N SER A 339 20.99 3.56 -22.09
CA SER A 339 21.26 3.52 -20.65
C SER A 339 19.97 3.25 -19.87
N LEU A 340 18.89 3.95 -20.23
CA LEU A 340 17.58 3.77 -19.62
C LEU A 340 17.02 2.35 -19.82
N LEU A 341 17.19 1.75 -21.01
CA LEU A 341 16.81 0.36 -21.26
C LEU A 341 17.64 -0.62 -20.42
N SER A 342 18.96 -0.44 -20.39
CA SER A 342 19.88 -1.32 -19.64
C SER A 342 19.65 -1.24 -18.12
N SER A 343 19.20 -0.09 -17.62
CA SER A 343 18.84 0.15 -16.23
C SER A 343 17.40 -0.24 -15.87
N TYR A 344 16.69 -0.92 -16.78
CA TYR A 344 15.28 -1.34 -16.63
C TYR A 344 14.31 -0.16 -16.37
N ARG A 345 14.57 1.00 -16.97
CA ARG A 345 13.80 2.26 -16.83
C ARG A 345 12.88 2.54 -18.01
N ALA A 346 12.22 1.51 -18.54
CA ALA A 346 11.29 1.63 -19.67
C ALA A 346 10.13 2.63 -19.41
N GLY A 347 9.78 2.90 -18.14
CA GLY A 347 8.79 3.92 -17.80
C GLY A 347 9.18 5.34 -18.24
N VAL A 348 10.46 5.71 -18.13
CA VAL A 348 10.95 7.02 -18.58
C VAL A 348 10.88 7.13 -20.11
N ILE A 349 11.29 6.08 -20.81
CA ILE A 349 11.23 6.00 -22.28
C ILE A 349 9.79 6.11 -22.77
N TRP A 350 8.84 5.46 -22.08
CA TRP A 350 7.43 5.61 -22.39
C TRP A 350 6.97 7.07 -22.30
N ARG A 351 7.35 7.79 -21.24
CA ARG A 351 6.98 9.19 -21.07
C ARG A 351 7.63 10.09 -22.14
N LEU A 352 8.85 9.79 -22.57
CA LEU A 352 9.49 10.48 -23.70
C LEU A 352 8.78 10.21 -25.04
N ALA A 353 8.35 8.97 -25.28
CA ALA A 353 7.58 8.63 -26.48
C ALA A 353 6.23 9.36 -26.49
N GLU A 354 5.53 9.42 -25.35
CA GLU A 354 4.30 10.21 -25.21
C GLU A 354 4.56 11.71 -25.40
N LEU A 355 5.70 12.21 -24.93
CA LEU A 355 6.09 13.61 -25.12
C LEU A 355 6.29 13.94 -26.61
N CYS A 356 6.97 13.05 -27.35
CA CYS A 356 7.14 13.16 -28.80
C CYS A 356 5.78 13.15 -29.51
N GLU A 357 4.89 12.23 -29.13
CA GLU A 357 3.54 12.11 -29.72
C GLU A 357 2.68 13.34 -29.43
N ARG A 358 2.72 13.86 -28.20
CA ARG A 358 1.90 14.97 -27.72
C ARG A 358 2.23 16.28 -28.44
N PHE A 359 3.51 16.56 -28.65
CA PHE A 359 3.96 17.80 -29.29
C PHE A 359 4.34 17.62 -30.77
N LYS A 360 4.26 16.41 -31.31
CA LYS A 360 4.68 16.05 -32.68
C LYS A 360 6.14 16.44 -32.95
N LEU A 361 7.01 16.14 -31.98
CA LEU A 361 8.43 16.47 -32.01
C LEU A 361 9.30 15.23 -32.14
N ARG A 362 10.34 15.31 -32.98
CA ARG A 362 11.41 14.31 -33.08
C ARG A 362 10.98 12.85 -33.30
N GLU A 363 9.72 12.57 -33.64
CA GLU A 363 9.12 11.23 -33.69
C GLU A 363 9.98 10.21 -34.47
N LYS A 364 10.39 10.55 -35.69
CA LYS A 364 11.27 9.72 -36.52
C LYS A 364 12.64 9.49 -35.90
N SER A 365 13.26 10.55 -35.39
CA SER A 365 14.58 10.47 -34.77
C SER A 365 14.57 9.68 -33.45
N PHE A 366 13.50 9.82 -32.67
CA PHE A 366 13.29 9.09 -31.42
C PHE A 366 13.06 7.60 -31.70
N PHE A 367 12.24 7.27 -32.70
CA PHE A 367 12.02 5.88 -33.12
C PHE A 367 13.33 5.20 -33.54
N LEU A 368 14.11 5.85 -34.41
CA LEU A 368 15.41 5.30 -34.85
C LEU A 368 16.41 5.15 -33.69
N ALA A 369 16.46 6.12 -32.78
CA ALA A 369 17.31 6.05 -31.59
C ALA A 369 16.90 4.89 -30.66
N LEU A 370 15.60 4.66 -30.48
CA LEU A 370 15.08 3.55 -29.69
C LEU A 370 15.39 2.19 -30.32
N VAL A 371 15.22 2.06 -31.65
CA VAL A 371 15.59 0.85 -32.39
C VAL A 371 17.08 0.55 -32.22
N ALA A 372 17.95 1.53 -32.45
CA ALA A 372 19.40 1.38 -32.27
C ALA A 372 19.78 1.00 -30.82
N ALA A 373 19.09 1.58 -29.83
CA ALA A 373 19.29 1.24 -28.42
C ALA A 373 18.89 -0.22 -28.11
N ILE A 374 17.80 -0.71 -28.68
CA ILE A 374 17.35 -2.11 -28.50
C ILE A 374 18.28 -3.06 -29.25
N GLU A 375 18.66 -2.77 -30.49
CA GLU A 375 19.61 -3.57 -31.25
C GLU A 375 20.95 -3.71 -30.51
N LYS A 376 21.44 -2.62 -29.92
CA LYS A 376 22.64 -2.64 -29.07
C LYS A 376 22.46 -3.50 -27.82
N LEU A 377 21.27 -3.52 -27.21
CA LEU A 377 20.96 -4.37 -26.05
C LEU A 377 20.87 -5.86 -26.44
N GLU A 378 20.26 -6.16 -27.58
CA GLU A 378 20.10 -7.52 -28.10
C GLU A 378 21.40 -8.08 -28.68
N ALA A 379 22.29 -7.23 -29.21
CA ALA A 379 23.60 -7.64 -29.70
C ALA A 379 24.48 -8.31 -28.63
N ALA A 380 24.28 -7.95 -27.35
CA ALA A 380 24.96 -8.57 -26.21
C ALA A 380 24.47 -10.01 -25.93
N LYS A 381 23.37 -10.45 -26.53
CA LYS A 381 22.79 -11.78 -26.35
C LYS A 381 23.22 -12.74 -27.48
N PRO A 382 23.26 -14.06 -27.22
CA PRO A 382 23.46 -15.07 -28.26
C PRO A 382 22.42 -14.94 -29.36
N GLU A 383 22.79 -15.22 -30.62
CA GLU A 383 21.95 -15.02 -31.80
C GLU A 383 20.56 -15.67 -31.68
N VAL A 384 20.50 -16.88 -31.10
CA VAL A 384 19.26 -17.65 -30.88
C VAL A 384 18.31 -16.98 -29.86
N ALA A 385 18.83 -16.13 -28.99
CA ALA A 385 18.07 -15.44 -27.94
C ALA A 385 17.72 -13.99 -28.29
N ARG A 386 18.17 -13.49 -29.45
CA ARG A 386 17.90 -12.12 -29.91
C ARG A 386 16.42 -11.96 -30.24
N ARG A 387 15.85 -10.87 -29.76
CA ARG A 387 14.44 -10.52 -29.99
C ARG A 387 14.33 -9.35 -30.96
N ASP A 388 13.25 -9.31 -31.72
CA ASP A 388 12.89 -8.11 -32.46
C ASP A 388 12.48 -6.97 -31.50
N VAL A 389 12.38 -5.75 -32.02
CA VAL A 389 12.11 -4.54 -31.23
C VAL A 389 10.85 -4.70 -30.36
N VAL A 390 9.77 -5.22 -30.93
CA VAL A 390 8.50 -5.39 -30.24
C VAL A 390 8.60 -6.46 -29.15
N SER A 391 9.19 -7.62 -29.43
CA SER A 391 9.34 -8.71 -28.46
C SER A 391 10.33 -8.37 -27.35
N ALA A 392 11.35 -7.56 -27.65
CA ALA A 392 12.30 -7.05 -26.67
C ALA A 392 11.61 -6.10 -25.67
N LEU A 393 10.79 -5.17 -26.17
CA LEU A 393 10.04 -4.22 -25.33
C LEU A 393 8.97 -4.93 -24.49
N ILE A 394 8.10 -5.74 -25.11
CA ILE A 394 6.99 -6.42 -24.43
C ILE A 394 7.53 -7.46 -23.44
N GLY A 395 8.66 -8.10 -23.73
CA GLY A 395 9.39 -8.90 -22.75
C GLY A 395 8.56 -10.05 -22.16
N LEU A 396 7.82 -10.80 -23.00
CA LEU A 396 6.98 -11.90 -22.55
C LEU A 396 7.78 -12.94 -21.75
N GLN A 397 7.26 -13.32 -20.59
CA GLN A 397 7.81 -14.34 -19.71
C GLN A 397 6.71 -15.31 -19.27
N LEU A 398 7.06 -16.60 -19.19
CA LEU A 398 6.21 -17.60 -18.56
C LEU A 398 6.44 -17.54 -17.05
N SER A 399 5.37 -17.38 -16.27
CA SER A 399 5.43 -17.48 -14.81
C SER A 399 5.79 -18.91 -14.40
N ASN A 400 6.74 -19.04 -13.46
CA ASN A 400 7.18 -20.33 -12.90
C ASN A 400 6.19 -20.93 -11.90
N ASN A 401 5.01 -20.33 -11.69
CA ASN A 401 4.00 -20.85 -10.78
C ASN A 401 3.19 -21.97 -11.44
N GLN A 402 2.57 -22.84 -10.62
CA GLN A 402 1.74 -23.99 -11.05
C GLN A 402 0.62 -23.61 -12.05
N ASN A 403 0.22 -22.34 -12.07
CA ASN A 403 -0.62 -21.76 -13.10
C ASN A 403 0.28 -20.98 -14.07
N SER A 404 0.68 -21.59 -15.17
CA SER A 404 1.53 -21.03 -16.23
C SER A 404 0.90 -19.77 -16.85
N ARG A 405 1.01 -18.65 -16.14
CA ARG A 405 0.48 -17.34 -16.52
C ARG A 405 1.56 -16.56 -17.26
N LEU A 406 1.23 -16.08 -18.45
CA LEU A 406 2.11 -15.17 -19.19
C LEU A 406 2.14 -13.81 -18.49
N THR A 407 3.34 -13.29 -18.24
CA THR A 407 3.57 -11.93 -17.76
C THR A 407 4.25 -11.12 -18.87
N LEU A 408 3.89 -9.84 -18.98
CA LEU A 408 4.47 -8.92 -19.95
C LEU A 408 4.96 -7.65 -19.24
N ASN A 409 5.94 -6.99 -19.86
CA ASN A 409 6.45 -5.70 -19.43
C ASN A 409 5.44 -4.60 -19.81
N VAL A 410 4.68 -4.12 -18.82
CA VAL A 410 3.61 -3.12 -19.04
C VAL A 410 4.17 -1.80 -19.62
N PRO A 411 5.24 -1.19 -19.07
CA PRO A 411 5.88 -0.04 -19.72
C PRO A 411 6.32 -0.31 -21.15
N GLY A 412 6.88 -1.49 -21.43
CA GLY A 412 7.29 -1.89 -22.78
C GLY A 412 6.13 -1.96 -23.77
N ALA A 413 5.01 -2.58 -23.37
CA ALA A 413 3.79 -2.62 -24.17
C ALA A 413 3.19 -1.23 -24.41
N ARG A 414 3.29 -0.34 -23.41
CA ARG A 414 2.86 1.05 -23.53
C ARG A 414 3.73 1.89 -24.46
N ILE A 415 5.05 1.64 -24.50
CA ILE A 415 5.94 2.23 -25.51
C ILE A 415 5.45 1.81 -26.90
N VAL A 416 5.24 0.51 -27.13
CA VAL A 416 4.75 0.01 -28.43
C VAL A 416 3.42 0.66 -28.79
N GLU A 417 2.44 0.69 -27.88
CA GLU A 417 1.16 1.37 -28.11
C GLU A 417 1.33 2.85 -28.51
N THR A 418 2.29 3.55 -27.91
CA THR A 418 2.56 4.97 -28.19
C THR A 418 3.25 5.14 -29.54
N LEU A 419 4.22 4.29 -29.86
CA LEU A 419 4.90 4.30 -31.17
C LEU A 419 3.91 4.05 -32.30
N LEU A 420 2.91 3.20 -32.12
CA LEU A 420 1.85 2.97 -33.13
C LEU A 420 0.98 4.21 -33.41
N LYS A 421 1.14 5.31 -32.67
CA LYS A 421 0.47 6.60 -32.92
C LYS A 421 1.36 7.60 -33.66
N PHE A 422 2.65 7.30 -33.85
CA PHE A 422 3.51 8.14 -34.67
C PHE A 422 3.06 8.07 -36.15
N PRO A 423 3.47 9.02 -36.99
CA PRO A 423 3.19 9.02 -38.42
C PRO A 423 3.51 7.68 -39.10
N THR A 424 2.70 7.31 -40.07
CA THR A 424 2.76 6.00 -40.75
C THR A 424 4.07 5.77 -41.51
N ASP A 425 4.80 6.82 -41.86
CA ASP A 425 6.14 6.76 -42.45
C ASP A 425 7.24 6.40 -41.44
N VAL A 426 6.93 6.43 -40.13
CA VAL A 426 7.86 6.11 -39.05
C VAL A 426 7.53 4.75 -38.41
N SER A 427 6.25 4.50 -38.17
CA SER A 427 5.80 3.41 -37.30
C SER A 427 4.57 2.76 -37.89
N GLU A 428 4.64 2.25 -39.12
CA GLU A 428 3.48 1.64 -39.77
C GLU A 428 2.79 0.63 -38.83
N PRO A 429 1.62 0.97 -38.24
CA PRO A 429 1.02 0.09 -37.25
C PRO A 429 0.47 -1.08 -38.03
N ILE A 430 0.96 -2.31 -37.80
CA ILE A 430 0.60 -3.49 -38.62
C ILE A 430 -0.92 -3.62 -38.82
N TRP A 431 -1.72 -3.23 -37.82
CA TRP A 431 -3.19 -3.29 -37.87
C TRP A 431 -3.89 -2.04 -38.45
N ALA A 432 -3.25 -0.87 -38.41
CA ALA A 432 -3.79 0.39 -38.95
C ALA A 432 -3.13 0.81 -40.27
N SER A 433 -2.21 -0.01 -40.78
CA SER A 433 -1.58 0.14 -42.08
C SER A 433 -2.64 0.14 -43.20
N ASP A 434 -2.44 0.93 -44.25
CA ASP A 434 -3.27 0.82 -45.46
C ASP A 434 -2.93 -0.44 -46.28
N ASN A 435 -1.88 -1.18 -45.89
CA ASN A 435 -1.44 -2.42 -46.50
C ASN A 435 -2.31 -3.61 -46.03
N GLU A 436 -3.35 -3.92 -46.81
CA GLU A 436 -4.24 -5.05 -46.57
C GLU A 436 -3.51 -6.41 -46.51
N ASP A 437 -2.38 -6.57 -47.20
CA ASP A 437 -1.61 -7.83 -47.19
C ASP A 437 -0.93 -8.06 -45.84
N ALA A 438 -0.43 -7.00 -45.19
CA ALA A 438 0.16 -7.08 -43.85
C ALA A 438 -0.89 -7.45 -42.78
N LYS A 439 -2.11 -6.88 -42.89
CA LYS A 439 -3.26 -7.24 -42.04
C LYS A 439 -3.66 -8.70 -42.22
N LEU A 440 -3.71 -9.17 -43.48
CA LEU A 440 -4.03 -10.56 -43.81
C LEU A 440 -2.98 -11.53 -43.25
N ALA A 441 -1.69 -11.23 -43.41
CA ALA A 441 -0.62 -12.08 -42.87
C ALA A 441 -0.67 -12.18 -41.33
N LEU A 442 -1.01 -11.10 -40.63
CA LEU A 442 -1.20 -11.13 -39.17
C LEU A 442 -2.46 -11.91 -38.79
N PHE A 443 -3.54 -11.76 -39.55
CA PHE A 443 -4.78 -12.51 -39.35
C PHE A 443 -4.55 -14.02 -39.51
N GLU A 444 -3.81 -14.45 -40.53
CA GLU A 444 -3.47 -15.85 -40.76
C GLU A 444 -2.68 -16.47 -39.60
N LYS A 445 -1.82 -15.69 -38.93
CA LYS A 445 -1.11 -16.16 -37.72
C LYS A 445 -2.03 -16.43 -36.52
N LEU A 446 -3.21 -15.82 -36.48
CA LEU A 446 -4.20 -16.00 -35.42
C LEU A 446 -5.25 -17.08 -35.77
N GLN A 447 -5.21 -17.62 -36.99
CA GLN A 447 -6.16 -18.63 -37.45
C GLN A 447 -6.07 -19.90 -36.59
N GLY A 448 -7.22 -20.45 -36.19
CA GLY A 448 -7.32 -21.60 -35.29
C GLY A 448 -7.10 -21.30 -33.80
N GLN A 449 -6.90 -20.03 -33.42
CA GLN A 449 -6.83 -19.59 -32.01
C GLN A 449 -8.02 -18.70 -31.61
N PHE A 450 -8.89 -18.35 -32.56
CA PHE A 450 -10.01 -17.44 -32.33
C PHE A 450 -11.02 -17.97 -31.32
N GLY A 451 -11.33 -19.27 -31.33
CA GLY A 451 -12.25 -19.88 -30.35
C GLY A 451 -11.75 -19.69 -28.91
N SER A 452 -10.46 -19.94 -28.66
CA SER A 452 -9.85 -19.73 -27.34
C SER A 452 -9.76 -18.25 -26.96
N LEU A 453 -9.40 -17.38 -27.90
CA LEU A 453 -9.27 -15.93 -27.65
C LEU A 453 -10.61 -15.26 -27.30
N VAL A 454 -11.73 -15.69 -27.89
CA VAL A 454 -13.06 -15.14 -27.57
C VAL A 454 -13.48 -15.44 -26.13
N LEU A 455 -13.07 -16.58 -25.58
CA LEU A 455 -13.36 -16.97 -24.20
C LEU A 455 -12.52 -16.21 -23.17
N ASP A 456 -11.43 -15.57 -23.60
CA ASP A 456 -10.62 -14.71 -22.74
C ASP A 456 -11.18 -13.29 -22.64
N ARG A 457 -11.19 -12.73 -21.42
CA ARG A 457 -11.73 -11.39 -21.12
C ARG A 457 -11.04 -10.29 -21.95
N ASN A 458 -9.75 -10.41 -22.24
CA ASN A 458 -9.00 -9.44 -23.02
C ASN A 458 -8.93 -9.84 -24.50
N GLY A 459 -8.80 -11.14 -24.78
CA GLY A 459 -8.74 -11.70 -26.13
C GLY A 459 -10.00 -11.40 -26.97
N SER A 460 -11.17 -11.38 -26.35
CA SER A 460 -12.45 -11.05 -27.02
C SER A 460 -12.41 -9.70 -27.76
N PHE A 461 -11.76 -8.68 -27.18
CA PHE A 461 -11.60 -7.37 -27.83
C PHE A 461 -10.67 -7.42 -29.04
N THR A 462 -9.59 -8.22 -28.97
CA THR A 462 -8.70 -8.46 -30.11
C THR A 462 -9.44 -9.12 -31.26
N VAL A 463 -10.27 -10.14 -30.95
CA VAL A 463 -11.10 -10.81 -31.95
C VAL A 463 -12.08 -9.84 -32.60
N LEU A 464 -12.78 -9.01 -31.81
CA LEU A 464 -13.67 -7.98 -32.34
C LEU A 464 -12.95 -7.00 -33.28
N LYS A 465 -11.77 -6.50 -32.88
CA LYS A 465 -10.95 -5.65 -33.77
C LYS A 465 -10.54 -6.37 -35.05
N CYS A 466 -10.20 -7.67 -34.97
CA CYS A 466 -9.94 -8.52 -36.13
C CYS A 466 -11.13 -8.61 -37.08
N PHE A 467 -12.36 -8.62 -36.55
CA PHE A 467 -13.59 -8.63 -37.34
C PHE A 467 -13.90 -7.30 -38.01
N ASP A 468 -13.60 -6.17 -37.36
CA ASP A 468 -13.96 -4.83 -37.86
C ASP A 468 -13.09 -4.37 -39.02
N VAL A 469 -11.80 -4.72 -39.04
CA VAL A 469 -10.85 -4.19 -40.04
C VAL A 469 -10.76 -5.04 -41.31
N VAL A 470 -10.97 -6.36 -41.23
CA VAL A 470 -10.92 -7.24 -42.42
C VAL A 470 -12.25 -7.19 -43.18
N SER A 471 -12.40 -6.24 -44.09
CA SER A 471 -13.56 -6.11 -44.98
C SER A 471 -13.55 -7.14 -46.14
N VAL A 472 -14.69 -7.28 -46.83
CA VAL A 472 -15.05 -8.21 -47.93
C VAL A 472 -15.83 -9.48 -47.52
N ALA A 473 -17.05 -9.53 -48.05
CA ALA A 473 -18.23 -10.30 -47.62
C ALA A 473 -18.15 -11.84 -47.76
N GLU A 474 -17.23 -12.40 -48.55
CA GLU A 474 -17.11 -13.86 -48.70
C GLU A 474 -16.34 -14.53 -47.55
N LYS A 475 -15.38 -13.82 -46.95
CA LYS A 475 -14.57 -14.35 -45.84
C LYS A 475 -15.36 -14.42 -44.53
N ARG A 476 -16.42 -13.63 -44.34
CA ARG A 476 -17.33 -13.70 -43.17
C ARG A 476 -18.00 -15.07 -43.02
N LYS A 477 -18.34 -15.76 -44.12
CA LYS A 477 -18.93 -17.11 -44.07
C LYS A 477 -17.95 -18.18 -43.60
N LYS A 478 -16.68 -18.11 -44.03
CA LYS A 478 -15.62 -19.02 -43.55
C LYS A 478 -15.26 -18.71 -42.08
N LYS A 479 -15.24 -17.42 -41.71
CA LYS A 479 -14.98 -16.89 -40.35
C LYS A 479 -15.99 -17.34 -39.29
N VAL A 480 -17.29 -17.31 -39.58
CA VAL A 480 -18.32 -17.84 -38.65
C VAL A 480 -18.17 -19.35 -38.50
N LYS A 481 -17.88 -20.05 -39.60
CA LYS A 481 -17.75 -21.52 -39.60
C LYS A 481 -16.58 -22.03 -38.74
N GLU A 482 -15.45 -21.32 -38.71
CA GLU A 482 -14.29 -21.65 -37.86
C GLU A 482 -14.54 -21.36 -36.37
N LEU A 483 -15.19 -20.24 -36.04
CA LEU A 483 -15.55 -19.92 -34.66
C LEU A 483 -16.51 -20.97 -34.06
N PHE A 484 -17.45 -21.44 -34.89
CA PHE A 484 -18.38 -22.50 -34.52
C PHE A 484 -17.74 -23.90 -34.52
N SER A 485 -16.71 -24.18 -35.33
CA SER A 485 -16.02 -25.48 -35.30
C SER A 485 -15.16 -25.63 -34.05
N ASP A 486 -14.38 -24.61 -33.68
CA ASP A 486 -13.56 -24.64 -32.46
C ASP A 486 -14.44 -24.77 -31.20
N PHE A 487 -15.63 -24.15 -31.20
CA PHE A 487 -16.59 -24.24 -30.09
C PHE A 487 -17.24 -25.64 -29.98
N MET A 488 -17.39 -26.36 -31.09
CA MET A 488 -17.99 -27.70 -31.13
C MET A 488 -16.99 -28.81 -30.81
N ASP A 489 -15.72 -28.65 -31.17
CA ASP A 489 -14.68 -29.66 -30.88
C ASP A 489 -14.32 -29.71 -29.38
N ASP A 490 -14.43 -28.59 -28.65
CA ASP A 490 -14.14 -28.52 -27.21
C ASP A 490 -15.25 -29.15 -26.33
N GLN A 491 -16.45 -29.40 -26.89
CA GLN A 491 -17.56 -30.09 -26.22
C GLN A 491 -17.58 -31.61 -26.48
N ALA A 492 -16.68 -32.15 -27.30
CA ALA A 492 -16.61 -33.59 -27.49
C ALA A 492 -16.04 -34.27 -26.21
N PRO A 493 -16.80 -35.14 -25.51
CA PRO A 493 -16.30 -35.78 -24.31
C PRO A 493 -15.07 -36.62 -24.65
N LYS A 494 -13.93 -36.33 -24.00
CA LYS A 494 -12.71 -37.16 -24.06
C LYS A 494 -13.08 -38.59 -23.68
N LYS A 495 -13.31 -39.45 -24.67
CA LYS A 495 -13.53 -40.88 -24.46
C LYS A 495 -12.29 -41.42 -23.75
N LYS A 496 -12.46 -41.73 -22.45
CA LYS A 496 -11.55 -42.61 -21.71
C LYS A 496 -11.35 -43.87 -22.56
N ARG A 497 -10.18 -44.01 -23.18
CA ARG A 497 -9.77 -45.29 -23.77
C ARG A 497 -9.62 -46.27 -22.61
N LYS A 498 -10.68 -47.04 -22.37
CA LYS A 498 -10.64 -48.25 -21.55
C LYS A 498 -9.64 -49.19 -22.21
N HIS A 499 -8.59 -49.50 -21.46
CA HIS A 499 -7.75 -50.65 -21.70
C HIS A 499 -8.62 -51.88 -21.48
N ASP A 500 -8.87 -52.67 -22.53
CA ASP A 500 -8.91 -54.12 -22.39
C ASP A 500 -8.73 -54.85 -23.72
N LYS A 501 -7.93 -55.90 -23.61
CA LYS A 501 -7.33 -56.79 -24.62
C LYS A 501 -8.31 -57.34 -25.67
N LYS A 502 -7.82 -57.42 -26.91
CA LYS A 502 -7.88 -58.69 -27.67
C LYS A 502 -6.77 -58.76 -28.72
N ASP A 503 -5.90 -59.73 -28.50
CA ASP A 503 -4.75 -60.11 -29.30
C ASP A 503 -5.11 -60.62 -30.71
N GLY A 504 -4.21 -60.37 -31.67
CA GLY A 504 -3.75 -61.43 -32.58
C GLY A 504 -4.30 -61.53 -34.01
N LYS A 505 -3.64 -60.86 -34.96
CA LYS A 505 -3.20 -61.47 -36.25
C LYS A 505 -1.67 -61.36 -36.22
N LYS A 506 -0.84 -62.33 -36.62
CA LYS A 506 -1.07 -63.60 -37.31
C LYS A 506 0.30 -64.30 -37.38
N SER A 507 0.37 -65.62 -37.20
CA SER A 507 1.45 -66.42 -37.75
C SER A 507 0.91 -67.72 -38.36
N LYS A 508 0.84 -67.70 -39.71
CA LYS A 508 1.06 -68.78 -40.71
C LYS A 508 0.35 -70.16 -40.63
N LYS A 509 0.19 -70.69 -41.87
CA LYS A 509 -0.21 -72.03 -42.35
C LYS A 509 -1.73 -72.28 -42.40
N LYS A 510 -2.40 -72.50 -43.55
CA LYS A 510 -2.23 -73.31 -44.80
C LYS A 510 -2.96 -74.66 -44.68
N ALA A 511 -3.84 -74.92 -45.65
CA ALA A 511 -4.64 -76.13 -45.95
C ALA A 511 -5.78 -76.43 -44.95
N LYS A 512 -7.07 -76.47 -45.30
CA LYS A 512 -7.88 -77.21 -46.30
C LYS A 512 -8.24 -78.63 -45.83
N ALA A 513 -9.56 -78.84 -45.71
CA ALA A 513 -10.35 -80.07 -45.86
C ALA A 513 -10.63 -80.98 -44.63
N ASP A 514 -11.93 -81.28 -44.54
CA ASP A 514 -12.61 -82.54 -44.20
C ASP A 514 -13.14 -82.82 -42.78
N GLU A 515 -14.42 -83.24 -42.84
CA GLU A 515 -15.38 -83.78 -41.85
C GLU A 515 -15.97 -82.89 -40.75
#